data_AF-A0A250FXI5-F1
#
_entry.id   AF-A0A250FXI5-F1
#
_cell.length_a   1.000
_cell.length_b   1.000
_cell.length_c   1.000
_cell.angle_alpha   90.00
_cell.angle_beta   90.00
_cell.angle_gamma   90.00
#
_symmetry.space_group_name_H-M   'P 1'
#
loop_
_entity.id
_entity.type
_entity.pdbx_description
1 polymer ?
#
loop_
_entity_poly.entity_id
_entity_poly.type
_entity_poly.pdbx_seq_one_letter_code
_entity_poly.pdbx_strand_id
1 'polypeptide(L)'
;MKKLEALEQEFRFKYPELYKELYKNKMLDSGESSSDWFQLTYPKLKENPPLLLYGQDFELTPIEEIQSVIEEMRDPDDYREINPDYLFVPFGQTGGGDYYCFWYHFPEEIEADQPLIVLLPHDDIELEVLAKNLEDFIFAELCKSICDVYEEGLIMDGSFRENITNMLRTHLPYLSEEKQRIVSELYQREWFTHTFKVSYGKGEDSYQGLITREDLEELLEKEIGFPYRNERYNYERDTDTPPLQLHKIEGILWLYFSPKPEENSPVYELLKQLNWRKDESITDKLAYQRKLSQFTPHTDWATRQKEILEAFLPRLQKLKEFEGFQLIFKDDSNGEIIDLTSYI
;
A
#
# COMPACT_ATOMS: atom_id res chain seq x y z
N MET A 1 10.94 8.48 -11.45
CA MET A 1 9.75 7.83 -12.04
C MET A 1 10.03 6.38 -12.36
N LYS A 2 10.98 6.03 -13.25
CA LYS A 2 11.25 4.63 -13.62
C LYS A 2 11.45 3.65 -12.44
N LYS A 3 12.13 4.07 -11.37
CA LYS A 3 12.36 3.21 -10.19
C LYS A 3 11.08 2.97 -9.38
N LEU A 4 10.29 4.02 -9.12
CA LEU A 4 8.97 3.86 -8.49
C LEU A 4 8.02 3.00 -9.34
N GLU A 5 7.99 3.22 -10.66
CA GLU A 5 7.18 2.42 -11.58
C GLU A 5 7.61 0.94 -11.62
N ALA A 6 8.91 0.66 -11.45
CA ALA A 6 9.41 -0.70 -11.34
C ALA A 6 8.91 -1.39 -10.05
N LEU A 7 9.00 -0.71 -8.91
CA LEU A 7 8.47 -1.20 -7.62
C LEU A 7 6.96 -1.48 -7.70
N GLU A 8 6.19 -0.55 -8.27
CA GLU A 8 4.74 -0.72 -8.49
C GLU A 8 4.43 -1.97 -9.34
N GLN A 9 5.22 -2.23 -10.38
CA GLN A 9 5.04 -3.40 -11.26
C GLN A 9 5.44 -4.70 -10.57
N GLU A 10 6.56 -4.69 -9.86
CA GLU A 10 7.14 -5.86 -9.18
C GLU A 10 6.23 -6.35 -8.05
N PHE A 11 5.81 -5.44 -7.17
CA PHE A 11 5.01 -5.77 -5.99
C PHE A 11 3.51 -5.51 -6.17
N ARG A 12 3.08 -5.14 -7.39
CA ARG A 12 1.66 -4.99 -7.80
C ARG A 12 0.84 -4.01 -6.95
N PHE A 13 1.42 -2.86 -6.62
CA PHE A 13 0.72 -1.77 -5.95
C PHE A 13 0.82 -0.46 -6.74
N LYS A 14 0.19 0.60 -6.23
CA LYS A 14 0.35 1.96 -6.76
C LYS A 14 0.69 2.92 -5.65
N TYR A 15 1.80 3.63 -5.78
CA TYR A 15 2.11 4.73 -4.86
C TYR A 15 1.03 5.80 -4.97
N PRO A 16 0.69 6.48 -3.85
CA PRO A 16 -0.11 7.68 -3.90
C PRO A 16 0.50 8.70 -4.86
N GLU A 17 -0.34 9.41 -5.60
CA GLU A 17 0.15 10.41 -6.57
C GLU A 17 0.98 11.51 -5.89
N LEU A 18 0.64 11.85 -4.64
CA LEU A 18 1.42 12.78 -3.82
C LEU A 18 2.87 12.30 -3.61
N TYR A 19 3.09 11.00 -3.38
CA TYR A 19 4.43 10.44 -3.22
C TYR A 19 5.25 10.53 -4.51
N LYS A 20 4.60 10.31 -5.67
CA LYS A 20 5.24 10.51 -6.98
C LYS A 20 5.57 11.97 -7.25
N GLU A 21 4.76 12.90 -6.75
CA GLU A 21 5.04 14.33 -6.84
C GLU A 21 6.24 14.73 -5.99
N LEU A 22 6.31 14.24 -4.74
CA LEU A 22 7.48 14.41 -3.87
C LEU A 22 8.76 13.92 -4.56
N TYR A 23 8.70 12.73 -5.19
CA TYR A 23 9.82 12.20 -5.96
C TYR A 23 10.24 13.13 -7.10
N LYS A 24 9.28 13.61 -7.92
CA LYS A 24 9.55 14.52 -9.04
C LYS A 24 10.20 15.82 -8.59
N ASN A 25 9.80 16.31 -7.43
CA ASN A 25 10.28 17.56 -6.85
C ASN A 25 11.55 17.38 -6.00
N LYS A 26 12.16 16.18 -6.00
CA LYS A 26 13.35 15.82 -5.22
C LYS A 26 13.19 15.97 -3.71
N MET A 27 11.96 15.85 -3.21
CA MET A 27 11.70 15.84 -1.78
C MET A 27 12.07 14.50 -1.13
N LEU A 28 12.29 13.45 -1.94
CA LEU A 28 12.70 12.13 -1.47
C LEU A 28 14.22 11.90 -1.60
N ASP A 29 15.01 12.97 -1.49
CA ASP A 29 16.46 12.94 -1.59
C ASP A 29 17.08 13.55 -0.33
N SER A 30 17.55 12.70 0.58
CA SER A 30 18.27 13.08 1.80
C SER A 30 19.78 13.23 1.57
N GLY A 31 20.23 13.15 0.31
CA GLY A 31 21.65 13.14 -0.07
C GLY A 31 22.37 11.83 0.26
N GLU A 32 23.69 11.82 0.06
CA GLU A 32 24.50 10.60 0.20
C GLU A 32 24.80 10.27 1.67
N SER A 33 24.35 9.09 2.12
CA SER A 33 24.67 8.53 3.44
C SER A 33 26.18 8.37 3.61
N SER A 34 26.77 9.14 4.52
CA SER A 34 28.20 9.11 4.82
C SER A 34 28.48 9.57 6.24
N SER A 35 29.64 9.21 6.80
CA SER A 35 30.06 9.70 8.13
C SER A 35 30.17 11.22 8.20
N ASP A 36 30.36 11.87 7.05
CA ASP A 36 30.50 13.32 6.94
C ASP A 36 29.18 14.00 6.51
N TRP A 37 28.05 13.29 6.54
CA TRP A 37 26.74 13.79 6.07
C TRP A 37 26.37 15.13 6.72
N PHE A 38 26.54 15.24 8.04
CA PHE A 38 26.25 16.47 8.78
C PHE A 38 27.13 17.66 8.33
N GLN A 39 28.36 17.41 7.90
CA GLN A 39 29.30 18.45 7.50
C GLN A 39 29.17 18.82 6.01
N LEU A 40 28.90 17.83 5.15
CA LEU A 40 28.98 17.99 3.69
C LEU A 40 27.63 18.03 2.98
N THR A 41 26.62 17.36 3.54
CA THR A 41 25.30 17.19 2.92
C THR A 41 24.27 18.07 3.61
N TYR A 42 24.12 17.94 4.92
CA TYR A 42 23.12 18.66 5.71
C TYR A 42 23.09 20.19 5.45
N PRO A 43 24.21 20.92 5.38
CA PRO A 43 24.17 22.37 5.17
C PRO A 43 23.51 22.78 3.85
N LYS A 44 23.56 21.91 2.82
CA LYS A 44 22.91 22.14 1.52
C LYS A 44 21.41 21.87 1.57
N LEU A 45 20.97 20.97 2.45
CA LEU A 45 19.56 20.60 2.60
C LEU A 45 18.77 21.68 3.35
N LYS A 46 19.40 22.46 4.24
CA LYS A 46 18.72 23.50 5.03
C LYS A 46 17.99 24.55 4.19
N GLU A 47 18.54 24.90 3.02
CA GLU A 47 17.94 25.90 2.14
C GLU A 47 16.65 25.38 1.49
N ASN A 48 16.59 24.08 1.16
CA ASN A 48 15.43 23.40 0.58
C ASN A 48 15.26 22.04 1.25
N PRO A 49 14.71 21.99 2.49
CA PRO A 49 14.63 20.75 3.24
C PRO A 49 13.81 19.70 2.49
N PRO A 50 14.33 18.47 2.31
CA PRO A 50 13.57 17.34 1.79
C PRO A 50 12.47 16.95 2.78
N LEU A 51 11.68 15.94 2.41
CA LEU A 51 10.52 15.49 3.15
C LEU A 51 10.88 15.28 4.63
N LEU A 52 10.27 16.09 5.49
CA LEU A 52 10.33 16.02 6.95
C LEU A 52 11.76 15.94 7.51
N LEU A 53 12.71 16.69 6.93
CA LEU A 53 14.10 16.77 7.44
C LEU A 53 14.19 17.08 8.94
N TYR A 54 13.23 17.85 9.46
CA TYR A 54 13.13 18.22 10.88
C TYR A 54 11.92 17.57 11.57
N GLY A 55 11.36 16.51 10.99
CA GLY A 55 10.35 15.68 11.65
C GLY A 55 10.90 15.07 12.93
N GLN A 56 10.02 14.80 13.89
CA GLN A 56 10.44 14.11 15.11
C GLN A 56 10.60 12.63 14.79
N ASP A 57 11.81 12.10 15.03
CA ASP A 57 12.12 10.68 14.85
C ASP A 57 11.72 10.14 13.47
N PHE A 58 12.01 10.91 12.42
CA PHE A 58 11.75 10.54 11.03
C PHE A 58 13.05 10.61 10.21
N GLU A 59 13.39 9.50 9.59
CA GLU A 59 14.45 9.38 8.61
C GLU A 59 13.86 8.88 7.29
N LEU A 60 14.22 9.52 6.19
CA LEU A 60 13.71 9.12 4.88
C LEU A 60 14.37 7.81 4.43
N THR A 61 13.57 6.81 4.04
CA THR A 61 14.09 5.58 3.43
C THR A 61 14.58 5.87 2.01
N PRO A 62 15.86 5.61 1.67
CA PRO A 62 16.36 5.78 0.31
C PRO A 62 15.59 4.93 -0.69
N ILE A 63 15.28 5.49 -1.85
CA ILE A 63 14.49 4.80 -2.90
C ILE A 63 15.19 3.52 -3.38
N GLU A 64 16.51 3.49 -3.29
CA GLU A 64 17.36 2.36 -3.63
C GLU A 64 17.17 1.17 -2.67
N GLU A 65 16.80 1.43 -1.42
CA GLU A 65 16.67 0.44 -0.34
C GLU A 65 15.24 -0.09 -0.19
N ILE A 66 14.23 0.64 -0.66
CA ILE A 66 12.82 0.24 -0.54
C ILE A 66 12.60 -1.20 -1.04
N GLN A 67 13.22 -1.59 -2.16
CA GLN A 67 13.07 -2.94 -2.69
C GLN A 67 13.53 -4.01 -1.70
N SER A 68 14.74 -3.89 -1.17
CA SER A 68 15.30 -4.87 -0.24
C SER A 68 14.50 -4.94 1.05
N VAL A 69 13.99 -3.80 1.54
CA VAL A 69 13.16 -3.78 2.75
C VAL A 69 11.81 -4.47 2.52
N ILE A 70 11.16 -4.28 1.36
CA ILE A 70 9.94 -5.03 1.02
C ILE A 70 10.24 -6.53 0.89
N GLU A 71 11.35 -6.90 0.27
CA GLU A 71 11.75 -8.30 0.12
C GLU A 71 12.01 -8.96 1.48
N GLU A 72 12.70 -8.27 2.39
CA GLU A 72 12.94 -8.70 3.77
C GLU A 72 11.62 -8.87 4.53
N MET A 73 10.73 -7.86 4.52
CA MET A 73 9.41 -7.93 5.15
C MET A 73 8.52 -9.07 4.62
N ARG A 74 8.80 -9.57 3.42
CA ARG A 74 8.04 -10.66 2.78
C ARG A 74 8.76 -12.01 2.87
N ASP A 75 9.96 -12.06 3.42
CA ASP A 75 10.71 -13.30 3.61
C ASP A 75 9.97 -14.15 4.67
N PRO A 76 9.56 -15.39 4.37
CA PRO A 76 8.95 -16.28 5.34
C PRO A 76 9.83 -16.60 6.56
N ASP A 77 11.15 -16.39 6.46
CA ASP A 77 12.12 -16.58 7.55
C ASP A 77 12.42 -15.25 8.29
N ASP A 78 11.76 -14.14 7.93
CA ASP A 78 11.87 -12.87 8.66
C ASP A 78 11.30 -13.00 10.07
N TYR A 79 12.02 -12.42 11.03
CA TYR A 79 11.72 -12.57 12.45
C TYR A 79 10.42 -11.87 12.88
N ARG A 80 9.90 -10.93 12.08
CA ARG A 80 8.63 -10.23 12.32
C ARG A 80 7.42 -11.07 11.90
N GLU A 81 7.66 -12.20 11.22
CA GLU A 81 6.63 -13.15 10.78
C GLU A 81 5.41 -12.48 10.12
N ILE A 82 5.61 -11.43 9.31
CA ILE A 82 4.51 -10.61 8.77
C ILE A 82 3.50 -11.48 8.01
N ASN A 83 2.20 -11.21 8.22
CA ASN A 83 1.13 -11.88 7.48
C ASN A 83 1.35 -11.71 5.96
N PRO A 84 1.49 -12.81 5.19
CA PRO A 84 1.83 -12.74 3.77
C PRO A 84 0.76 -12.07 2.89
N ASP A 85 -0.46 -11.90 3.41
CA ASP A 85 -1.54 -11.20 2.72
C ASP A 85 -1.37 -9.67 2.79
N TYR A 86 -0.64 -9.16 3.79
CA TYR A 86 -0.36 -7.74 3.93
C TYR A 86 0.77 -7.29 3.02
N LEU A 87 0.76 -6.00 2.65
CA LEU A 87 1.87 -5.37 1.95
C LEU A 87 2.21 -4.04 2.61
N PHE A 88 3.40 -4.00 3.21
CA PHE A 88 4.01 -2.77 3.72
C PHE A 88 5.04 -2.26 2.72
N VAL A 89 4.94 -0.99 2.37
CA VAL A 89 5.90 -0.30 1.50
C VAL A 89 6.53 0.85 2.29
N PRO A 90 7.80 0.75 2.70
CA PRO A 90 8.44 1.76 3.53
C PRO A 90 8.67 3.05 2.76
N PHE A 91 8.61 4.18 3.46
CA PHE A 91 9.04 5.48 2.94
C PHE A 91 9.82 6.31 3.96
N GLY A 92 9.81 5.89 5.23
CA GLY A 92 10.68 6.42 6.26
C GLY A 92 10.88 5.39 7.36
N GLN A 93 11.70 5.74 8.33
CA GLN A 93 11.93 4.97 9.55
C GLN A 93 12.17 5.89 10.74
N THR A 94 12.02 5.37 11.96
CA THR A 94 12.51 6.01 13.17
C THR A 94 14.01 5.76 13.32
N GLY A 95 14.70 6.56 14.12
CA GLY A 95 16.08 6.27 14.52
C GLY A 95 16.21 4.98 15.33
N GLY A 96 15.09 4.47 15.86
CA GLY A 96 14.97 3.16 16.52
C GLY A 96 14.85 1.97 15.58
N GLY A 97 14.59 2.19 14.28
CA GLY A 97 14.46 1.14 13.27
C GLY A 97 13.04 0.71 12.95
N ASP A 98 12.02 1.39 13.48
CA ASP A 98 10.61 1.15 13.11
C ASP A 98 10.33 1.80 11.75
N TYR A 99 9.50 1.18 10.93
CA TYR A 99 9.23 1.68 9.58
C TYR A 99 7.93 2.48 9.50
N TYR A 100 8.01 3.66 8.89
CA TYR A 100 6.83 4.34 8.36
C TYR A 100 6.49 3.74 6.99
N CYS A 101 5.32 3.11 6.90
CA CYS A 101 4.90 2.34 5.74
C CYS A 101 3.58 2.83 5.17
N PHE A 102 3.45 2.74 3.84
CA PHE A 102 2.15 2.59 3.20
C PHE A 102 1.67 1.16 3.43
N TRP A 103 0.53 0.99 4.10
CA TRP A 103 -0.10 -0.30 4.31
C TRP A 103 -1.18 -0.55 3.25
N TYR A 104 -0.96 -1.57 2.44
CA TYR A 104 -1.91 -2.11 1.47
C TYR A 104 -2.38 -3.50 1.90
N HIS A 105 -3.49 -3.94 1.32
CA HIS A 105 -4.09 -5.25 1.57
C HIS A 105 -4.34 -5.50 3.07
N PHE A 106 -4.78 -4.46 3.78
CA PHE A 106 -5.23 -4.56 5.16
C PHE A 106 -6.49 -5.45 5.31
N PRO A 107 -6.83 -5.88 6.53
CA PRO A 107 -8.02 -6.70 6.81
C PRO A 107 -9.33 -6.11 6.26
N GLU A 108 -10.28 -6.99 5.93
CA GLU A 108 -11.56 -6.60 5.31
C GLU A 108 -12.40 -5.66 6.17
N GLU A 109 -12.22 -5.65 7.50
CA GLU A 109 -12.87 -4.72 8.43
C GLU A 109 -12.36 -3.27 8.34
N ILE A 110 -11.23 -3.04 7.66
CA ILE A 110 -10.69 -1.72 7.39
C ILE A 110 -11.18 -1.25 6.02
N GLU A 111 -12.02 -0.23 6.01
CA GLU A 111 -12.50 0.42 4.80
C GLU A 111 -11.68 1.68 4.50
N ALA A 112 -10.76 1.62 3.53
CA ALA A 112 -9.99 2.77 3.07
C ALA A 112 -9.74 2.76 1.55
N ASP A 113 -9.89 3.94 0.93
CA ASP A 113 -9.70 4.14 -0.53
C ASP A 113 -8.23 4.34 -0.93
N GLN A 114 -7.35 4.57 0.05
CA GLN A 114 -5.93 4.80 -0.11
C GLN A 114 -5.15 3.92 0.88
N PRO A 115 -3.87 3.61 0.61
CA PRO A 115 -3.04 2.98 1.62
C PRO A 115 -2.98 3.84 2.88
N LEU A 116 -3.18 3.20 4.03
CA LEU A 116 -3.00 3.85 5.33
C LEU A 116 -1.51 4.08 5.58
N ILE A 117 -1.20 5.12 6.36
CA ILE A 117 0.15 5.34 6.87
C ILE A 117 0.23 4.71 8.24
N VAL A 118 1.18 3.79 8.42
CA VAL A 118 1.37 3.05 9.67
C VAL A 118 2.81 3.19 10.16
N LEU A 119 2.99 3.07 11.48
CA LEU A 119 4.26 2.75 12.10
C LEU A 119 4.31 1.23 12.30
N LEU A 120 5.23 0.57 11.62
CA LEU A 120 5.49 -0.85 11.75
C LEU A 120 6.70 -1.04 12.68
N PRO A 121 6.50 -1.47 13.93
CA PRO A 121 7.61 -1.61 14.87
C PRO A 121 8.54 -2.74 14.45
N HIS A 122 9.81 -2.62 14.83
CA HIS A 122 10.80 -3.66 14.58
C HIS A 122 10.88 -4.70 15.69
N ASP A 123 10.28 -4.48 16.86
CA ASP A 123 10.41 -5.31 18.07
C ASP A 123 9.08 -5.58 18.82
N ASP A 124 7.95 -5.21 18.22
CA ASP A 124 6.59 -5.48 18.71
C ASP A 124 5.73 -6.07 17.58
N ILE A 125 4.58 -6.66 17.89
CA ILE A 125 3.72 -7.41 16.95
C ILE A 125 2.51 -6.60 16.46
N GLU A 126 2.31 -5.41 17.04
CA GLU A 126 1.21 -4.51 16.72
C GLU A 126 1.72 -3.28 15.97
N LEU A 127 1.19 -3.03 14.79
CA LEU A 127 1.40 -1.76 14.08
C LEU A 127 0.48 -0.69 14.64
N GLU A 128 0.84 0.58 14.45
CA GLU A 128 -0.02 1.72 14.78
C GLU A 128 -0.44 2.47 13.51
N VAL A 129 -1.73 2.73 13.35
CA VAL A 129 -2.25 3.51 12.22
C VAL A 129 -2.13 5.01 12.52
N LEU A 130 -1.31 5.72 11.74
CA LEU A 130 -0.98 7.12 11.99
C LEU A 130 -1.87 8.10 11.22
N ALA A 131 -2.20 7.78 9.96
CA ALA A 131 -2.94 8.67 9.08
C ALA A 131 -3.67 7.91 7.96
N LYS A 132 -4.78 8.46 7.49
CA LYS A 132 -5.56 7.90 6.37
C LYS A 132 -4.90 8.05 4.99
N ASN A 133 -3.92 8.94 4.88
CA ASN A 133 -3.16 9.17 3.65
C ASN A 133 -1.86 9.95 3.95
N LEU A 134 -1.03 10.15 2.92
CA LEU A 134 0.26 10.83 3.03
C LEU A 134 0.15 12.33 3.35
N GLU A 135 -0.88 13.03 2.86
CA GLU A 135 -1.06 14.47 3.15
C GLU A 135 -1.30 14.68 4.65
N ASP A 136 -2.18 13.87 5.24
CA ASP A 136 -2.49 13.89 6.67
C ASP A 136 -1.27 13.57 7.52
N PHE A 137 -0.46 12.60 7.10
CA PHE A 137 0.81 12.29 7.75
C PHE A 137 1.78 13.48 7.71
N ILE A 138 1.99 14.08 6.53
CA ILE A 138 2.86 15.26 6.40
C ILE A 138 2.37 16.41 7.29
N PHE A 139 1.06 16.67 7.30
CA PHE A 139 0.47 17.68 8.17
C PHE A 139 0.73 17.40 9.66
N ALA A 140 0.52 16.15 10.09
CA ALA A 140 0.76 15.74 11.46
C ALA A 140 2.22 15.95 11.87
N GLU A 141 3.15 15.51 11.03
CA GLU A 141 4.59 15.63 11.29
C GLU A 141 5.08 17.08 11.30
N LEU A 142 4.52 17.95 10.45
CA LEU A 142 4.79 19.39 10.52
C LEU A 142 4.27 20.04 11.81
N CYS A 143 3.16 19.55 12.36
CA CYS A 143 2.64 20.04 13.65
C CYS A 143 3.48 19.51 14.81
N LYS A 144 3.85 18.22 14.76
CA LYS A 144 4.73 17.58 15.75
C LYS A 144 6.10 18.26 15.81
N SER A 145 6.72 18.59 14.67
CA SER A 145 8.07 19.17 14.64
C SER A 145 8.24 20.50 15.40
N ILE A 146 7.13 21.19 15.71
CA ILE A 146 7.12 22.44 16.48
C ILE A 146 6.50 22.29 17.89
N CYS A 147 6.04 21.09 18.24
CA CYS A 147 5.70 20.68 19.59
C CYS A 147 6.96 20.09 20.24
N ASP A 148 7.19 20.26 21.54
CA ASP A 148 8.26 19.59 22.28
C ASP A 148 9.63 19.49 21.56
N VAL A 149 10.08 20.63 21.05
CA VAL A 149 11.29 20.72 20.26
C VAL A 149 12.50 20.31 21.10
N TYR A 150 13.19 19.27 20.65
CA TYR A 150 14.40 18.78 21.31
C TYR A 150 15.57 19.75 21.08
N GLU A 151 16.20 20.18 22.17
CA GLU A 151 17.25 21.21 22.14
C GLU A 151 18.49 20.82 21.32
N GLU A 152 18.78 19.52 21.21
CA GLU A 152 19.89 18.98 20.40
C GLU A 152 19.44 18.50 19.02
N GLY A 153 18.17 18.67 18.66
CA GLY A 153 17.63 18.25 17.35
C GLY A 153 18.15 19.09 16.18
N LEU A 154 18.17 18.51 14.97
CA LEU A 154 18.61 19.20 13.74
C LEU A 154 17.90 20.54 13.49
N ILE A 155 16.63 20.63 13.91
CA ILE A 155 15.80 21.84 13.80
C ILE A 155 16.38 23.04 14.58
N MET A 156 17.21 22.77 15.59
CA MET A 156 17.87 23.79 16.41
C MET A 156 19.27 24.16 15.90
N ASP A 157 19.80 23.45 14.89
CA ASP A 157 21.08 23.82 14.29
C ASP A 157 20.96 25.17 13.55
N GLY A 158 21.65 26.19 14.06
CA GLY A 158 21.56 27.55 13.55
C GLY A 158 20.28 28.27 13.99
N SER A 159 19.52 28.81 13.05
CA SER A 159 18.31 29.57 13.34
C SER A 159 17.07 28.68 13.28
N PHE A 160 16.47 28.37 14.44
CA PHE A 160 15.20 27.64 14.52
C PHE A 160 14.13 28.26 13.60
N ARG A 161 13.98 29.58 13.63
CA ARG A 161 13.00 30.29 12.79
C ARG A 161 13.26 30.13 11.30
N GLU A 162 14.52 30.15 10.87
CA GLU A 162 14.88 29.92 9.48
C GLU A 162 14.57 28.48 9.07
N ASN A 163 14.95 27.50 9.90
CA ASN A 163 14.74 26.08 9.64
C ASN A 163 13.24 25.76 9.48
N ILE A 164 12.39 26.20 10.41
CA ILE A 164 10.93 25.96 10.30
C ILE A 164 10.31 26.71 9.13
N THR A 165 10.80 27.90 8.79
CA THR A 165 10.30 28.67 7.64
C THR A 165 10.62 27.96 6.33
N ASN A 166 11.84 27.43 6.21
CA ASN A 166 12.28 26.68 5.03
C ASN A 166 11.53 25.36 4.90
N MET A 167 11.35 24.62 6.00
CA MET A 167 10.57 23.38 6.00
C MET A 167 9.12 23.64 5.61
N LEU A 168 8.46 24.63 6.23
CA LEU A 168 7.11 25.02 5.85
C LEU A 168 7.02 25.36 4.36
N ARG A 169 7.93 26.20 3.85
CA ARG A 169 7.96 26.61 2.44
C ARG A 169 8.05 25.41 1.48
N THR A 170 8.86 24.41 1.77
CA THR A 170 9.00 23.23 0.90
C THR A 170 7.82 22.27 1.01
N HIS A 171 7.08 22.29 2.12
CA HIS A 171 5.99 21.33 2.37
C HIS A 171 4.58 21.87 2.04
N LEU A 172 4.35 23.19 2.09
CA LEU A 172 3.04 23.79 1.80
C LEU A 172 2.39 23.31 0.49
N PRO A 173 3.11 23.13 -0.64
CA PRO A 173 2.49 22.68 -1.89
C PRO A 173 1.83 21.29 -1.83
N TYR A 174 2.16 20.49 -0.81
CA TYR A 174 1.69 19.13 -0.64
C TYR A 174 0.49 19.00 0.31
N LEU A 175 -0.04 20.13 0.78
CA LEU A 175 -1.17 20.21 1.68
C LEU A 175 -2.37 20.89 1.01
N SER A 176 -3.58 20.53 1.44
CA SER A 176 -4.79 21.29 1.12
C SER A 176 -4.74 22.73 1.65
N GLU A 177 -5.48 23.64 1.03
CA GLU A 177 -5.50 25.07 1.38
C GLU A 177 -5.83 25.32 2.86
N GLU A 178 -6.73 24.52 3.43
CA GLU A 178 -7.11 24.61 4.84
C GLU A 178 -5.91 24.28 5.75
N LYS A 179 -5.24 23.15 5.52
CA LYS A 179 -4.07 22.75 6.28
C LYS A 179 -2.90 23.70 6.10
N GLN A 180 -2.68 24.21 4.88
CA GLN A 180 -1.68 25.25 4.61
C GLN A 180 -1.88 26.47 5.51
N ARG A 181 -3.13 26.94 5.64
CA ARG A 181 -3.47 28.07 6.51
C ARG A 181 -3.16 27.75 7.97
N ILE A 182 -3.59 26.59 8.46
CA ILE A 182 -3.37 26.15 9.84
C ILE A 182 -1.88 26.10 10.18
N VAL A 183 -1.07 25.36 9.41
CA VAL A 183 0.37 25.25 9.72
C VAL A 183 1.08 26.59 9.60
N SER A 184 0.67 27.45 8.67
CA SER A 184 1.23 28.80 8.53
C SER A 184 0.93 29.68 9.75
N GLU A 185 -0.26 29.57 10.34
CA GLU A 185 -0.64 30.27 11.56
C GLU A 185 0.17 29.74 12.77
N LEU A 186 0.35 28.42 12.89
CA LEU A 186 1.12 27.80 13.98
C LEU A 186 2.60 28.21 13.95
N TYR A 187 3.22 28.21 12.77
CA TYR A 187 4.65 28.49 12.60
C TYR A 187 5.01 29.96 12.88
N GLN A 188 4.01 30.86 12.90
CA GLN A 188 4.15 32.26 13.28
C GLN A 188 4.02 32.50 14.80
N ARG A 189 3.58 31.50 15.58
CA ARG A 189 3.44 31.65 17.04
C ARG A 189 4.80 31.88 17.69
N GLU A 190 4.78 32.56 18.84
CA GLU A 190 5.97 32.79 19.64
C GLU A 190 6.44 31.51 20.33
N TRP A 191 7.76 31.40 20.49
CA TRP A 191 8.38 30.30 21.23
C TRP A 191 8.06 30.44 22.71
N PHE A 192 7.61 29.35 23.34
CA PHE A 192 7.35 29.32 24.77
C PHE A 192 7.81 28.02 25.42
N THR A 193 7.87 28.05 26.76
CA THR A 193 8.15 26.88 27.60
C THR A 193 6.89 26.53 28.37
N HIS A 194 6.50 25.24 28.33
CA HIS A 194 5.37 24.70 29.07
C HIS A 194 5.86 23.68 30.08
N THR A 195 5.32 23.70 31.30
CA THR A 195 5.65 22.72 32.33
C THR A 195 4.45 21.86 32.69
N PHE A 196 4.68 20.57 32.91
CA PHE A 196 3.66 19.67 33.44
C PHE A 196 4.19 18.83 34.59
N LYS A 197 3.25 18.39 35.44
CA LYS A 197 3.56 17.53 36.58
C LYS A 197 3.61 16.08 36.11
N VAL A 198 4.75 15.42 36.30
CA VAL A 198 4.90 14.00 35.98
C VAL A 198 4.17 13.14 37.00
N SER A 199 3.36 12.19 36.54
CA SER A 199 2.49 11.36 37.36
C SER A 199 3.24 10.40 38.31
N TYR A 200 4.51 10.10 38.04
CA TYR A 200 5.33 9.12 38.77
C TYR A 200 6.57 9.71 39.47
N GLY A 201 6.57 11.00 39.80
CA GLY A 201 7.66 11.63 40.55
C GLY A 201 7.27 12.96 41.22
N LYS A 202 8.11 13.43 42.14
CA LYS A 202 8.08 14.84 42.59
C LYS A 202 8.95 15.64 41.63
N GLY A 203 8.44 15.93 40.44
CA GLY A 203 9.14 16.70 39.42
C GLY A 203 8.16 17.47 38.53
N GLU A 204 8.67 18.50 37.86
CA GLU A 204 8.02 19.16 36.73
C GLU A 204 8.94 18.94 35.54
N ASP A 205 8.41 18.38 34.46
CA ASP A 205 9.11 18.39 33.18
C ASP A 205 8.72 19.64 32.41
N SER A 206 9.67 20.19 31.65
CA SER A 206 9.46 21.37 30.81
C SER A 206 9.78 21.05 29.37
N TYR A 207 8.88 21.42 28.48
CA TYR A 207 9.05 21.30 27.04
C TYR A 207 8.95 22.67 26.39
N GLN A 208 9.58 22.82 25.23
CA GLN A 208 9.63 24.07 24.49
C GLN A 208 9.10 23.87 23.09
N GLY A 209 8.45 24.89 22.53
CA GLY A 209 7.89 24.81 21.19
C GLY A 209 6.97 25.98 20.88
N LEU A 210 6.15 25.79 19.85
CA LEU A 210 5.16 26.76 19.37
C LEU A 210 3.72 26.38 19.70
N ILE A 211 3.50 25.13 20.13
CA ILE A 211 2.22 24.56 20.58
C ILE A 211 2.48 23.59 21.76
N THR A 212 1.45 23.32 22.56
CA THR A 212 1.51 22.25 23.57
C THR A 212 1.09 20.90 22.99
N ARG A 213 1.31 19.82 23.76
CA ARG A 213 0.80 18.48 23.42
C ARG A 213 -0.72 18.45 23.33
N GLU A 214 -1.40 19.17 24.22
CA GLU A 214 -2.87 19.25 24.22
C GLU A 214 -3.39 19.98 22.99
N ASP A 215 -2.78 21.13 22.63
CA ASP A 215 -3.08 21.85 21.40
C ASP A 215 -2.87 20.96 20.16
N LEU A 216 -1.77 20.18 20.15
CA LEU A 216 -1.45 19.26 19.08
C LEU A 216 -2.52 18.16 18.96
N GLU A 217 -2.84 17.45 20.04
CA GLU A 217 -3.80 16.34 19.96
C GLU A 217 -5.20 16.82 19.60
N GLU A 218 -5.68 17.95 20.16
CA GLU A 218 -6.96 18.55 19.78
C GLU A 218 -6.99 18.90 18.28
N LEU A 219 -5.88 19.43 17.76
CA LEU A 219 -5.76 19.77 16.34
C LEU A 219 -5.76 18.51 15.46
N LEU A 220 -4.97 17.48 15.80
CA LEU A 220 -4.89 16.28 14.99
C LEU A 220 -6.23 15.54 14.97
N GLU A 221 -6.92 15.44 16.11
CA GLU A 221 -8.26 14.85 16.17
C GLU A 221 -9.25 15.62 15.28
N LYS A 222 -9.18 16.95 15.29
CA LYS A 222 -10.07 17.80 14.50
C LYS A 222 -9.80 17.73 13.00
N GLU A 223 -8.55 17.79 12.58
CA GLU A 223 -8.17 18.01 11.18
C GLU A 223 -7.87 16.71 10.41
N ILE A 224 -7.42 15.68 11.12
CA ILE A 224 -7.06 14.38 10.51
C ILE A 224 -7.70 13.18 11.22
N GLY A 225 -8.61 13.41 12.18
CA GLY A 225 -9.35 12.35 12.85
C GLY A 225 -10.11 11.46 11.85
N PHE A 226 -9.98 10.15 12.02
CA PHE A 226 -10.71 9.14 11.28
C PHE A 226 -10.81 7.85 12.11
N PRO A 227 -11.73 6.92 11.78
CA PRO A 227 -12.08 5.81 12.66
C PRO A 227 -10.93 4.89 13.11
N TYR A 228 -9.83 4.86 12.35
CA TYR A 228 -8.70 3.97 12.61
C TYR A 228 -7.46 4.71 13.13
N ARG A 229 -7.50 6.04 13.34
CA ARG A 229 -6.33 6.78 13.81
C ARG A 229 -5.95 6.31 15.21
N ASN A 230 -4.66 6.02 15.43
CA ASN A 230 -4.07 5.48 16.66
C ASN A 230 -4.58 4.08 17.03
N GLU A 231 -5.37 3.43 16.18
CA GLU A 231 -5.73 2.02 16.37
C GLU A 231 -4.52 1.13 16.09
N ARG A 232 -4.49 0.00 16.81
CA ARG A 232 -3.41 -0.98 16.73
C ARG A 232 -3.91 -2.28 16.12
N TYR A 233 -3.08 -2.88 15.26
CA TYR A 233 -3.41 -4.12 14.58
C TYR A 233 -2.24 -5.09 14.69
N ASN A 234 -2.52 -6.34 15.05
CA ASN A 234 -1.53 -7.39 14.94
C ASN A 234 -1.19 -7.62 13.46
N TYR A 235 0.09 -7.54 13.12
CA TYR A 235 0.55 -7.72 11.75
C TYR A 235 1.25 -9.06 11.50
N GLU A 236 1.51 -9.82 12.56
CA GLU A 236 2.09 -11.15 12.44
C GLU A 236 1.11 -12.08 11.72
N ARG A 237 1.70 -13.08 11.09
CA ARG A 237 0.98 -14.22 10.55
C ARG A 237 0.26 -14.88 11.72
N ASP A 238 -1.06 -14.86 11.66
CA ASP A 238 -1.87 -15.58 12.63
C ASP A 238 -1.50 -17.06 12.58
N THR A 239 -0.74 -17.52 13.59
CA THR A 239 -0.32 -18.92 13.72
C THR A 239 -1.46 -19.80 14.23
N ASP A 240 -2.56 -19.20 14.72
CA ASP A 240 -3.80 -19.89 15.09
C ASP A 240 -4.79 -19.98 13.91
N THR A 241 -4.59 -19.19 12.85
CA THR A 241 -5.32 -19.37 11.59
C THR A 241 -4.64 -20.46 10.75
N PRO A 242 -5.29 -21.61 10.51
CA PRO A 242 -4.70 -22.67 9.71
C PRO A 242 -4.36 -22.11 8.32
N PRO A 243 -3.24 -22.53 7.71
CA PRO A 243 -2.78 -21.99 6.43
C PRO A 243 -3.92 -22.02 5.42
N LEU A 244 -4.06 -20.91 4.67
CA LEU A 244 -5.05 -20.73 3.62
C LEU A 244 -5.14 -22.02 2.80
N GLN A 245 -6.23 -22.77 2.99
CA GLN A 245 -6.38 -24.06 2.33
C GLN A 245 -6.69 -23.79 0.85
N LEU A 246 -5.65 -23.83 0.03
CA LEU A 246 -5.79 -23.71 -1.40
C LEU A 246 -6.38 -25.01 -1.96
N HIS A 247 -7.55 -24.87 -2.58
CA HIS A 247 -8.20 -25.94 -3.31
C HIS A 247 -7.72 -25.90 -4.76
N LYS A 248 -7.26 -27.05 -5.26
CA LYS A 248 -6.90 -27.18 -6.66
C LYS A 248 -8.16 -27.37 -7.50
N ILE A 249 -8.39 -26.47 -8.45
CA ILE A 249 -9.32 -26.69 -9.56
C ILE A 249 -8.52 -27.31 -10.70
N GLU A 250 -8.76 -28.58 -10.99
CA GLU A 250 -8.18 -29.27 -12.14
C GLU A 250 -9.29 -29.86 -13.00
N GLY A 251 -9.20 -29.68 -14.30
CA GLY A 251 -10.22 -30.18 -15.20
C GLY A 251 -10.05 -29.71 -16.63
N ILE A 252 -11.07 -29.97 -17.44
CA ILE A 252 -11.09 -29.61 -18.86
C ILE A 252 -12.33 -28.76 -19.13
N LEU A 253 -12.09 -27.54 -19.61
CA LEU A 253 -13.12 -26.73 -20.24
C LEU A 253 -13.37 -27.24 -21.66
N TRP A 254 -14.63 -27.49 -21.97
CA TRP A 254 -15.13 -27.91 -23.28
C TRP A 254 -16.06 -26.86 -23.84
N LEU A 255 -15.79 -26.44 -25.06
CA LEU A 255 -16.66 -25.58 -25.84
C LEU A 255 -17.20 -26.39 -27.03
N TYR A 256 -18.53 -26.52 -27.08
CA TYR A 256 -19.23 -27.22 -28.14
C TYR A 256 -20.05 -26.26 -29.00
N PHE A 257 -20.20 -26.57 -30.28
CA PHE A 257 -21.25 -26.00 -31.14
C PHE A 257 -22.05 -27.11 -31.81
N SER A 258 -23.37 -27.10 -31.60
CA SER A 258 -24.33 -28.03 -32.19
C SER A 258 -25.61 -27.28 -32.61
N PRO A 259 -26.00 -27.28 -33.91
CA PRO A 259 -25.31 -27.94 -35.03
C PRO A 259 -23.94 -27.32 -35.32
N LYS A 260 -23.11 -28.03 -36.11
CA LYS A 260 -21.82 -27.52 -36.55
C LYS A 260 -22.01 -26.20 -37.33
N PRO A 261 -21.26 -25.13 -37.01
CA PRO A 261 -21.27 -23.91 -37.79
C PRO A 261 -20.82 -24.18 -39.24
N GLU A 262 -21.34 -23.41 -40.20
CA GLU A 262 -20.89 -23.46 -41.60
C GLU A 262 -19.40 -23.09 -41.70
N GLU A 263 -18.65 -23.72 -42.62
CA GLU A 263 -17.18 -23.58 -42.71
C GLU A 263 -16.67 -22.13 -42.87
N ASN A 264 -17.51 -21.23 -43.39
CA ASN A 264 -17.23 -19.81 -43.58
C ASN A 264 -17.71 -18.92 -42.41
N SER A 265 -18.22 -19.51 -41.32
CA SER A 265 -18.75 -18.77 -40.18
C SER A 265 -17.65 -17.97 -39.47
N PRO A 266 -17.90 -16.71 -39.08
CA PRO A 266 -16.92 -15.88 -38.38
C PRO A 266 -16.54 -16.43 -36.99
N VAL A 267 -17.31 -17.38 -36.45
CA VAL A 267 -17.01 -18.05 -35.18
C VAL A 267 -15.63 -18.73 -35.20
N TYR A 268 -15.17 -19.23 -36.35
CA TYR A 268 -13.88 -19.91 -36.45
C TYR A 268 -12.69 -18.99 -36.16
N GLU A 269 -12.80 -17.69 -36.45
CA GLU A 269 -11.76 -16.71 -36.11
C GLU A 269 -11.73 -16.42 -34.61
N LEU A 270 -12.90 -16.38 -33.94
CA LEU A 270 -12.98 -16.26 -32.49
C LEU A 270 -12.40 -17.49 -31.79
N LEU A 271 -12.72 -18.69 -32.30
CA LEU A 271 -12.19 -19.95 -31.76
C LEU A 271 -10.67 -20.05 -31.88
N LYS A 272 -10.07 -19.54 -32.97
CA LYS A 272 -8.61 -19.43 -33.10
C LYS A 272 -8.01 -18.53 -32.02
N GLN A 273 -8.65 -17.41 -31.71
CA GLN A 273 -8.19 -16.47 -30.68
C GLN A 273 -8.27 -17.02 -29.25
N LEU A 274 -9.12 -18.03 -28.99
CA LEU A 274 -9.16 -18.70 -27.69
C LEU A 274 -7.89 -19.52 -27.42
N ASN A 275 -7.17 -19.96 -28.46
CA ASN A 275 -6.00 -20.85 -28.34
C ASN A 275 -6.34 -22.16 -27.59
N TRP A 276 -7.52 -22.70 -27.87
CA TRP A 276 -7.99 -23.99 -27.34
C TRP A 276 -7.73 -25.09 -28.37
N ARG A 277 -7.55 -26.33 -27.89
CA ARG A 277 -7.28 -27.47 -28.77
C ARG A 277 -8.57 -27.99 -29.36
N LYS A 278 -8.69 -28.00 -30.68
CA LYS A 278 -9.80 -28.69 -31.37
C LYS A 278 -9.71 -30.19 -31.14
N ASP A 279 -10.84 -30.83 -30.84
CA ASP A 279 -10.93 -32.28 -30.77
C ASP A 279 -11.57 -32.83 -32.06
N GLU A 280 -10.78 -33.56 -32.84
CA GLU A 280 -11.20 -34.11 -34.13
C GLU A 280 -11.88 -35.49 -34.00
N SER A 281 -11.82 -36.12 -32.82
CA SER A 281 -12.50 -37.39 -32.57
C SER A 281 -14.02 -37.22 -32.46
N ILE A 282 -14.48 -36.01 -32.12
CA ILE A 282 -15.89 -35.65 -32.03
C ILE A 282 -16.37 -35.15 -33.40
N THR A 283 -17.24 -35.94 -34.04
CA THR A 283 -17.62 -35.73 -35.45
C THR A 283 -19.05 -35.24 -35.66
N ASP A 284 -19.91 -35.32 -34.65
CA ASP A 284 -21.30 -34.86 -34.65
C ASP A 284 -21.45 -33.37 -34.32
N LYS A 285 -20.47 -32.78 -33.62
CA LYS A 285 -20.43 -31.37 -33.23
C LYS A 285 -19.02 -30.79 -33.36
N LEU A 286 -18.90 -29.46 -33.29
CA LEU A 286 -17.59 -28.81 -33.21
C LEU A 286 -17.17 -28.78 -31.74
N ALA A 287 -15.96 -29.24 -31.41
CA ALA A 287 -15.50 -29.36 -30.03
C ALA A 287 -14.08 -28.78 -29.86
N TYR A 288 -13.92 -27.92 -28.86
CA TYR A 288 -12.64 -27.37 -28.43
C TYR A 288 -12.46 -27.61 -26.94
N GLN A 289 -11.22 -27.86 -26.53
CA GLN A 289 -10.89 -28.11 -25.12
C GLN A 289 -9.69 -27.31 -24.64
N ARG A 290 -9.71 -26.97 -23.34
CA ARG A 290 -8.61 -26.35 -22.62
C ARG A 290 -8.45 -27.02 -21.25
N LYS A 291 -7.28 -27.56 -20.98
CA LYS A 291 -6.94 -28.03 -19.63
C LYS A 291 -6.73 -26.83 -18.70
N LEU A 292 -7.32 -26.90 -17.52
CA LEU A 292 -7.23 -25.91 -16.45
C LEU A 292 -6.55 -26.55 -15.24
N SER A 293 -5.66 -25.79 -14.60
CA SER A 293 -5.07 -26.13 -13.31
C SER A 293 -4.79 -24.82 -12.59
N GLN A 294 -5.61 -24.49 -11.61
CA GLN A 294 -5.47 -23.28 -10.79
C GLN A 294 -5.76 -23.58 -9.33
N PHE A 295 -5.26 -22.73 -8.43
CA PHE A 295 -5.49 -22.82 -7.00
C PHE A 295 -6.40 -21.67 -6.57
N THR A 296 -7.34 -21.96 -5.68
CA THR A 296 -8.30 -20.98 -5.14
C THR A 296 -8.45 -21.19 -3.64
N PRO A 297 -8.55 -20.12 -2.84
CA PRO A 297 -8.91 -20.24 -1.43
C PRO A 297 -10.43 -20.45 -1.23
N HIS A 298 -11.24 -20.29 -2.29
CA HIS A 298 -12.68 -20.36 -2.18
C HIS A 298 -13.18 -21.80 -2.31
N THR A 299 -13.97 -22.24 -1.34
CA THR A 299 -14.63 -23.56 -1.34
C THR A 299 -15.98 -23.51 -2.04
N ASP A 300 -16.61 -22.34 -2.14
CA ASP A 300 -17.93 -22.18 -2.72
C ASP A 300 -17.87 -22.27 -4.26
N TRP A 301 -18.80 -23.03 -4.82
CA TRP A 301 -18.78 -23.32 -6.25
C TRP A 301 -19.10 -22.08 -7.11
N ALA A 302 -19.90 -21.14 -6.60
CA ALA A 302 -20.32 -19.97 -7.36
C ALA A 302 -19.16 -19.00 -7.65
N THR A 303 -18.27 -18.81 -6.68
CA THR A 303 -17.04 -18.03 -6.83
C THR A 303 -16.05 -18.75 -7.75
N ARG A 304 -15.83 -20.05 -7.52
CA ARG A 304 -14.95 -20.88 -8.36
C ARG A 304 -15.34 -20.84 -9.84
N GLN A 305 -16.63 -20.83 -10.16
CA GLN A 305 -17.11 -20.70 -11.55
C GLN A 305 -16.68 -19.39 -12.21
N LYS A 306 -16.67 -18.27 -11.48
CA LYS A 306 -16.22 -16.98 -12.00
C LYS A 306 -14.71 -16.99 -12.25
N GLU A 307 -13.94 -17.53 -11.31
CA GLU A 307 -12.48 -17.64 -11.41
C GLU A 307 -12.02 -18.54 -12.56
N ILE A 308 -12.75 -19.65 -12.82
CA ILE A 308 -12.48 -20.53 -13.96
C ILE A 308 -12.58 -19.77 -15.29
N LEU A 309 -13.47 -18.77 -15.35
CA LEU A 309 -13.79 -18.05 -16.58
C LEU A 309 -13.05 -16.74 -16.72
N GLU A 310 -12.54 -16.15 -15.64
CA GLU A 310 -12.00 -14.78 -15.59
C GLU A 310 -11.02 -14.49 -16.74
N ALA A 311 -10.04 -15.38 -16.94
CA ALA A 311 -9.03 -15.22 -17.98
C ALA A 311 -9.57 -15.32 -19.43
N PHE A 312 -10.76 -15.90 -19.61
CA PHE A 312 -11.34 -16.20 -20.93
C PHE A 312 -12.61 -15.40 -21.22
N LEU A 313 -13.26 -14.85 -20.19
CA LEU A 313 -14.60 -14.26 -20.25
C LEU A 313 -14.72 -13.19 -21.34
N PRO A 314 -13.78 -12.24 -21.53
CA PRO A 314 -13.89 -11.23 -22.59
C PRO A 314 -13.91 -11.82 -24.02
N ARG A 315 -13.30 -12.99 -24.23
CA ARG A 315 -13.29 -13.68 -25.53
C ARG A 315 -14.51 -14.58 -25.68
N LEU A 316 -14.90 -15.27 -24.61
CA LEU A 316 -16.07 -16.14 -24.60
C LEU A 316 -17.37 -15.35 -24.78
N GLN A 317 -17.48 -14.15 -24.20
CA GLN A 317 -18.65 -13.28 -24.35
C GLN A 317 -18.97 -12.94 -25.82
N LYS A 318 -17.96 -12.90 -26.69
CA LYS A 318 -18.16 -12.69 -28.14
C LYS A 318 -18.89 -13.85 -28.82
N LEU A 319 -18.95 -15.03 -28.18
CA LEU A 319 -19.65 -16.19 -28.71
C LEU A 319 -21.17 -16.09 -28.51
N LYS A 320 -21.67 -15.17 -27.67
CA LYS A 320 -23.11 -14.96 -27.43
C LYS A 320 -23.89 -14.59 -28.69
N GLU A 321 -23.21 -14.06 -29.70
CA GLU A 321 -23.79 -13.70 -31.00
C GLU A 321 -24.10 -14.93 -31.88
N PHE A 322 -23.65 -16.13 -31.47
CA PHE A 322 -23.81 -17.37 -32.20
C PHE A 322 -24.75 -18.32 -31.46
N GLU A 323 -25.61 -19.03 -32.20
CA GLU A 323 -26.50 -20.02 -31.61
C GLU A 323 -25.81 -21.38 -31.42
N GLY A 324 -26.35 -22.18 -30.49
CA GLY A 324 -25.97 -23.58 -30.34
C GLY A 324 -24.61 -23.84 -29.67
N PHE A 325 -24.01 -22.83 -29.03
CA PHE A 325 -22.81 -23.04 -28.24
C PHE A 325 -23.14 -23.53 -26.82
N GLN A 326 -22.26 -24.37 -26.28
CA GLN A 326 -22.32 -24.81 -24.89
C GLN A 326 -20.91 -24.81 -24.30
N LEU A 327 -20.74 -24.20 -23.13
CA LEU A 327 -19.51 -24.27 -22.36
C LEU A 327 -19.70 -25.18 -21.16
N ILE A 328 -18.85 -26.18 -21.05
CA ILE A 328 -18.89 -27.17 -19.97
C ILE A 328 -17.52 -27.24 -19.31
N PHE A 329 -17.47 -27.27 -17.98
CA PHE A 329 -16.29 -27.66 -17.23
C PHE A 329 -16.45 -29.10 -16.73
N LYS A 330 -15.46 -29.95 -16.99
CA LYS A 330 -15.37 -31.28 -16.42
C LYS A 330 -14.26 -31.28 -15.38
N ASP A 331 -14.61 -31.49 -14.12
CA ASP A 331 -13.65 -31.53 -13.00
C ASP A 331 -12.96 -32.90 -12.96
N ASP A 332 -11.62 -32.91 -12.92
CA ASP A 332 -10.80 -34.12 -12.91
C ASP A 332 -10.84 -34.83 -11.52
N SER A 333 -11.19 -34.12 -10.45
CA SER A 333 -11.16 -34.63 -9.07
C SER A 333 -12.36 -35.50 -8.74
N ASN A 334 -13.56 -35.12 -9.19
CA ASN A 334 -14.82 -35.79 -8.88
C ASN A 334 -15.59 -36.26 -10.14
N GLY A 335 -15.13 -35.88 -11.34
CA GLY A 335 -15.77 -36.22 -12.61
C GLY A 335 -17.05 -35.44 -12.91
N GLU A 336 -17.36 -34.43 -12.09
CA GLU A 336 -18.56 -33.61 -12.24
C GLU A 336 -18.50 -32.79 -13.53
N ILE A 337 -19.67 -32.59 -14.12
CA ILE A 337 -19.86 -31.86 -15.37
C ILE A 337 -20.73 -30.65 -15.05
N ILE A 338 -20.13 -29.47 -15.16
CA ILE A 338 -20.80 -28.20 -14.87
C ILE A 338 -21.03 -27.44 -16.15
N ASP A 339 -22.29 -27.05 -16.39
CA ASP A 339 -22.65 -26.14 -17.47
C ASP A 339 -22.34 -24.70 -17.05
N LEU A 340 -21.46 -24.05 -17.80
CA LEU A 340 -21.02 -22.68 -17.59
C LEU A 340 -21.56 -21.72 -18.66
N THR A 341 -22.45 -22.19 -19.52
CA THR A 341 -22.96 -21.42 -20.67
C THR A 341 -23.68 -20.15 -20.24
N SER A 342 -24.41 -20.18 -19.11
CA SER A 342 -25.13 -19.01 -18.58
C SER A 342 -24.22 -17.90 -18.02
N TYR A 343 -22.94 -18.18 -17.83
CA TYR A 343 -21.95 -17.22 -17.32
C TYR A 343 -21.20 -16.51 -18.43
N ILE A 344 -21.29 -17.03 -19.65
CA ILE A 344 -20.84 -16.37 -20.87
C ILE A 344 -21.85 -15.32 -21.21
#